data_AF-U2ELF6-F1
#
_entry.id   AF-U2ELF6-F1
#
_cell.length_a   1.000
_cell.length_b   1.000
_cell.length_c   1.000
_cell.angle_alpha   90.00
_cell.angle_beta   90.00
_cell.angle_gamma   90.00
#
_symmetry.space_group_name_H-M   'P 1'
#
loop_
_entity.id
_entity.type
_entity.pdbx_description
1 polymer ?
#
loop_
_entity_poly.entity_id
_entity_poly.type
_entity_poly.pdbx_seq_one_letter_code
_entity_poly.pdbx_strand_id
1 'polypeptide(L)'
;MAFPYLRPLALVVAGGCVLLSACASDPKPADLSPLDEPVDAFEAVGEPQRPGGASNREDNTLSTDIERLQNARKTYELERERLRAETSRRQAECRARDGSREVAIQDGSGDPNATYCEPASGSER
;
A
#
# COMPACT_ATOMS: atom_id res chain seq x y z
N MET A 1 10.39 -28.73 65.94
CA MET A 1 10.60 -29.45 64.67
C MET A 1 10.09 -28.58 63.53
N ALA A 2 10.87 -28.50 62.44
CA ALA A 2 10.53 -28.06 61.09
C ALA A 2 10.21 -26.56 60.85
N PHE A 3 11.24 -25.83 60.40
CA PHE A 3 11.10 -24.83 59.34
C PHE A 3 10.81 -25.55 58.01
N PRO A 4 9.86 -25.06 57.19
CA PRO A 4 9.82 -25.44 55.79
C PRO A 4 9.94 -24.22 54.86
N TYR A 5 11.08 -24.21 54.15
CA TYR A 5 11.21 -23.95 52.71
C TYR A 5 11.07 -22.52 52.16
N LEU A 6 12.21 -21.81 52.23
CA LEU A 6 12.76 -21.11 51.07
C LEU A 6 13.08 -22.12 49.94
N ARG A 7 12.57 -21.86 48.73
CA ARG A 7 13.12 -22.14 47.36
C ARG A 7 11.98 -22.50 46.37
N PRO A 8 12.18 -22.40 45.03
CA PRO A 8 13.14 -21.59 44.27
C PRO A 8 12.50 -20.85 43.06
N LEU A 9 13.31 -19.94 42.55
CA LEU A 9 13.34 -19.33 41.22
C LEU A 9 13.04 -20.32 40.06
N ALA A 10 12.03 -20.01 39.24
CA ALA A 10 11.80 -20.51 37.88
C ALA A 10 10.81 -19.53 37.21
N LEU A 11 11.23 -18.45 36.53
CA LEU A 11 11.89 -18.40 35.22
C LEU A 11 11.12 -19.15 34.13
N VAL A 12 9.95 -18.62 33.74
CA VAL A 12 9.38 -18.81 32.40
C VAL A 12 8.72 -17.51 31.96
N VAL A 13 9.52 -16.54 31.51
CA VAL A 13 9.02 -15.45 30.65
C VAL A 13 8.96 -16.03 29.25
N ALA A 14 7.85 -16.69 28.93
CA ALA A 14 7.51 -17.10 27.58
C ALA A 14 6.55 -16.06 27.00
N GLY A 15 6.92 -15.46 25.87
CA GLY A 15 5.98 -14.62 25.11
C GLY A 15 6.57 -13.35 24.51
N GLY A 16 7.77 -13.41 23.93
CA GLY A 16 8.28 -12.36 23.06
C GLY A 16 8.45 -12.92 21.66
N CYS A 17 7.36 -12.97 20.89
CA CYS A 17 7.44 -13.21 19.45
C CYS A 17 8.20 -12.04 18.80
N VAL A 18 9.52 -12.18 18.68
CA VAL A 18 10.31 -11.29 17.84
C VAL A 18 10.06 -11.72 16.40
N LEU A 19 8.98 -11.18 15.82
CA LEU A 19 8.76 -11.13 14.39
C LEU A 19 9.85 -10.23 13.79
N LEU A 20 11.06 -10.78 13.63
CA LEU A 20 12.00 -10.26 12.65
C LEU A 20 11.43 -10.60 11.28
N SER A 21 10.45 -9.82 10.84
CA SER A 21 10.17 -9.65 9.43
C SER A 21 11.43 -9.05 8.83
N ALA A 22 12.33 -9.92 8.38
CA ALA A 22 13.35 -9.54 7.43
C ALA A 22 12.61 -8.82 6.31
N CYS A 23 12.77 -7.50 6.23
CA CYS A 23 12.57 -6.77 5.00
C CYS A 23 13.58 -7.39 4.03
N ALA A 24 13.17 -8.48 3.38
CA ALA A 24 13.86 -8.99 2.22
C ALA A 24 13.99 -7.78 1.31
N SER A 25 15.24 -7.40 1.03
CA SER A 25 15.55 -6.28 0.15
C SER A 25 14.81 -6.50 -1.15
N ASP A 26 13.69 -5.81 -1.25
CA ASP A 26 12.81 -5.84 -2.39
C ASP A 26 13.66 -5.40 -3.59
N PRO A 27 13.63 -6.10 -4.74
CA PRO A 27 14.33 -5.65 -5.92
C PRO A 27 13.98 -4.18 -6.14
N LYS A 28 15.00 -3.33 -6.23
CA LYS A 28 14.83 -1.89 -6.35
C LYS A 28 13.88 -1.65 -7.53
N PRO A 29 12.64 -1.19 -7.30
CA PRO A 29 11.71 -0.99 -8.40
C PRO A 29 12.36 0.01 -9.35
N ALA A 30 12.17 -0.21 -10.65
CA ALA A 30 12.49 0.81 -11.63
C ALA A 30 11.84 2.12 -11.15
N ASP A 31 12.62 3.21 -11.11
CA ASP A 31 12.16 4.54 -10.72
C ASP A 31 11.12 5.01 -11.76
N LEU A 32 9.91 4.52 -11.63
CA LEU A 32 8.75 5.11 -12.27
C LEU A 32 8.53 6.41 -11.52
N SER A 33 8.62 7.54 -12.24
CA SER A 33 8.19 8.83 -11.69
C SER A 33 6.78 8.68 -11.10
N PRO A 34 6.38 9.52 -10.12
CA PRO A 34 5.05 9.41 -9.51
C PRO A 34 4.00 9.28 -10.60
N LEU A 35 3.26 8.17 -10.58
CA LEU A 35 2.23 7.89 -11.56
C LEU A 35 1.01 8.77 -11.26
N ASP A 36 0.30 9.17 -12.30
CA ASP A 36 -0.93 9.95 -12.15
C ASP A 36 -2.06 9.05 -11.64
N GLU A 37 -2.14 7.82 -12.17
CA GLU A 37 -3.05 6.77 -11.70
C GLU A 37 -2.29 5.47 -11.39
N PRO A 38 -2.75 4.67 -10.41
CA PRO A 38 -2.09 3.41 -10.08
C PRO A 38 -2.00 2.45 -11.28
N VAL A 39 -3.00 2.49 -12.18
CA VAL A 39 -3.09 1.61 -13.36
C VAL A 39 -1.94 1.83 -14.35
N ASP A 40 -1.39 3.04 -14.39
CA ASP A 40 -0.26 3.42 -15.25
C ASP A 40 0.98 2.55 -14.99
N ALA A 41 1.07 1.91 -13.81
CA ALA A 41 2.15 0.99 -13.48
C ALA A 41 2.19 -0.21 -14.44
N PHE A 42 1.04 -0.66 -14.94
CA PHE A 42 0.96 -1.75 -15.91
C PHE A 42 1.18 -1.25 -17.34
N GLU A 43 0.70 -0.05 -17.65
CA GLU A 43 0.95 0.59 -18.96
C GLU A 43 2.45 0.83 -19.20
N ALA A 44 3.16 1.24 -18.16
CA ALA A 44 4.61 1.44 -18.18
C ALA A 44 5.40 0.16 -18.49
N VAL A 45 4.85 -1.02 -18.16
CA VAL A 45 5.51 -2.32 -18.39
C VAL A 45 5.22 -2.88 -19.78
N GLY A 46 4.10 -2.50 -20.40
CA GLY A 46 3.72 -2.95 -21.74
C GLY A 46 3.41 -4.45 -21.85
N GLU A 47 3.21 -4.93 -23.07
CA GLU A 47 2.88 -6.33 -23.34
C GLU A 47 4.08 -7.28 -23.17
N PRO A 48 3.86 -8.54 -22.74
CA PRO A 48 4.90 -9.57 -22.72
C PRO A 48 5.52 -9.80 -24.10
N GLN A 49 6.85 -9.98 -24.18
CA GLN A 49 7.52 -10.17 -25.46
C GLN A 49 7.42 -11.61 -25.93
N ARG A 50 7.12 -11.83 -27.22
CA ARG A 50 7.07 -13.20 -27.79
C ARG A 50 8.47 -13.82 -27.85
N PRO A 51 8.66 -15.06 -27.38
CA PRO A 51 9.92 -15.76 -27.51
C PRO A 51 10.23 -15.98 -29.00
N GLY A 52 11.24 -15.29 -29.53
CA GLY A 52 11.65 -15.36 -30.94
C GLY A 52 11.76 -14.00 -31.65
N GLY A 53 11.36 -12.90 -31.02
CA GLY A 53 11.64 -11.54 -31.52
C GLY A 53 13.13 -11.23 -31.47
N ALA A 54 13.67 -10.62 -32.53
CA ALA A 54 15.10 -10.33 -32.73
C ALA A 54 15.68 -9.22 -31.82
N SER A 55 15.15 -9.03 -30.61
CA SER A 55 15.71 -8.15 -29.58
C SER A 55 16.42 -8.99 -28.51
N ASN A 56 17.37 -8.38 -27.80
CA ASN A 56 18.36 -9.02 -26.93
C ASN A 56 17.85 -10.22 -26.12
N ARG A 57 18.64 -11.31 -26.15
CA ARG A 57 18.29 -12.62 -25.56
C ARG A 57 18.09 -12.59 -24.04
N GLU A 58 18.54 -11.54 -23.37
CA GLU A 58 18.51 -11.39 -21.91
C GLU A 58 17.19 -10.78 -21.39
N ASP A 59 16.48 -9.98 -22.20
CA ASP A 59 15.25 -9.29 -21.78
C ASP A 59 13.95 -10.04 -22.12
N ASN A 60 14.05 -11.10 -22.93
CA ASN A 60 12.92 -11.78 -23.56
C ASN A 60 12.60 -13.15 -22.93
N THR A 61 12.91 -13.33 -21.64
CA THR A 61 12.60 -14.57 -20.92
C THR A 61 11.28 -14.44 -20.16
N LEU A 62 10.54 -15.55 -20.02
CA LEU A 62 9.32 -15.60 -19.21
C LEU A 62 9.58 -15.15 -17.77
N SER A 63 10.75 -15.46 -17.20
CA SER A 63 11.17 -14.96 -15.89
C SER A 63 11.25 -13.44 -15.84
N THR A 64 11.85 -12.80 -16.85
CA THR A 64 11.93 -11.34 -16.95
C THR A 64 10.53 -10.72 -17.03
N ASP A 65 9.62 -11.28 -17.84
CA ASP A 65 8.24 -10.80 -17.95
C ASP A 65 7.47 -10.93 -16.62
N ILE A 66 7.64 -12.03 -15.90
CA ILE A 66 7.04 -12.23 -14.58
C ILE A 66 7.55 -11.19 -13.58
N GLU A 67 8.87 -10.95 -13.54
CA GLU A 67 9.47 -9.94 -12.66
C GLU A 67 8.96 -8.53 -12.98
N ARG A 68 8.83 -8.17 -14.26
CA ARG A 68 8.26 -6.87 -14.65
C ARG A 68 6.80 -6.72 -14.18
N LEU A 69 5.98 -7.76 -14.33
CA LEU A 69 4.58 -7.72 -13.88
C LEU A 69 4.45 -7.68 -12.35
N GLN A 70 5.31 -8.38 -11.63
CA GLN A 70 5.35 -8.32 -10.17
C GLN A 70 5.73 -6.92 -9.68
N ASN A 71 6.71 -6.29 -10.33
CA ASN A 71 7.09 -4.91 -10.04
C ASN A 71 5.95 -3.93 -10.35
N ALA A 72 5.27 -4.06 -11.49
CA ALA A 72 4.10 -3.23 -11.81
C ALA A 72 3.00 -3.35 -10.75
N ARG A 73 2.68 -4.58 -10.31
CA ARG A 73 1.71 -4.78 -9.23
C ARG A 73 2.11 -4.07 -7.95
N LYS A 74 3.39 -4.18 -7.57
CA LYS A 74 3.89 -3.53 -6.36
C LYS A 74 3.80 -2.00 -6.46
N THR A 75 4.15 -1.43 -7.61
CA THR A 75 4.03 0.02 -7.85
C THR A 75 2.56 0.47 -7.83
N TYR A 76 1.66 -0.30 -8.45
CA TYR A 76 0.22 -0.06 -8.37
C TYR A 76 -0.27 -0.01 -6.92
N GLU A 77 0.13 -0.97 -6.09
CA GLU A 77 -0.26 -1.03 -4.68
C GLU A 77 0.25 0.19 -3.91
N LEU A 78 1.52 0.57 -4.12
CA LEU A 78 2.13 1.74 -3.49
C LEU A 78 1.40 3.05 -3.86
N GLU A 79 1.15 3.28 -5.15
CA GLU A 79 0.48 4.51 -5.60
C GLU A 79 -0.99 4.55 -5.14
N ARG A 80 -1.66 3.41 -5.13
CA ARG A 80 -3.02 3.30 -4.56
C ARG A 80 -3.03 3.68 -3.07
N GLU A 81 -2.05 3.25 -2.30
CA GLU A 81 -1.93 3.63 -0.88
C GLU A 81 -1.64 5.11 -0.70
N ARG A 82 -0.72 5.66 -1.51
CA ARG A 82 -0.40 7.09 -1.52
C ARG A 82 -1.64 7.95 -1.81
N LEU A 83 -2.39 7.64 -2.86
CA LEU A 83 -3.62 8.36 -3.21
C LEU A 83 -4.71 8.24 -2.14
N ARG A 84 -4.83 7.06 -1.52
CA ARG A 84 -5.76 6.86 -0.39
C ARG A 84 -5.37 7.75 0.80
N ALA A 85 -4.09 7.80 1.15
CA ALA A 85 -3.60 8.63 2.25
C ALA A 85 -3.82 10.12 1.96
N GLU A 86 -3.55 10.55 0.73
CA GLU A 86 -3.77 11.93 0.31
C GLU A 86 -5.26 12.32 0.34
N THR A 87 -6.13 11.46 -0.17
CA THR A 87 -7.58 11.67 -0.16
C THR A 87 -8.10 11.74 1.28
N SER A 88 -7.64 10.84 2.15
CA SER A 88 -7.98 10.87 3.59
C SER A 88 -7.57 12.18 4.24
N ARG A 89 -6.35 12.68 3.94
CA ARG A 89 -5.86 13.96 4.42
C ARG A 89 -6.75 15.12 3.93
N ARG A 90 -7.04 15.19 2.63
CA ARG A 90 -7.93 16.22 2.05
C ARG A 90 -9.32 16.21 2.66
N GLN A 91 -9.87 15.02 2.92
CA GLN A 91 -11.17 14.86 3.57
C GLN A 91 -11.16 15.31 5.04
N ALA A 92 -10.08 15.03 5.78
CA ALA A 92 -9.91 15.53 7.14
C ALA A 92 -9.77 17.05 7.17
N GLU A 93 -8.99 17.62 6.24
CA GLU A 93 -8.85 19.07 6.09
C GLU A 93 -10.19 19.74 5.74
N CYS A 94 -10.99 19.13 4.85
CA CYS A 94 -12.32 19.62 4.51
C CYS A 94 -13.22 19.66 5.75
N ARG A 95 -13.29 18.57 6.54
CA ARG A 95 -14.11 18.50 7.75
C ARG A 95 -13.70 19.51 8.83
N ALA A 96 -12.44 19.91 8.84
CA ALA A 96 -11.94 20.94 9.76
C ALA A 96 -12.29 22.38 9.33
N ARG A 97 -12.80 22.59 8.10
CA ARG A 97 -13.18 23.92 7.61
C ARG A 97 -14.62 24.25 8.00
N ASP A 98 -14.83 25.49 8.41
CA ASP A 98 -16.17 26.04 8.66
C ASP A 98 -16.99 26.07 7.36
N GLY A 99 -18.27 25.69 7.48
CA GLY A 99 -19.19 25.64 6.34
C GLY A 99 -19.00 24.44 5.41
N SER A 100 -18.12 23.49 5.75
CA SER A 100 -18.09 22.18 5.10
C SER A 100 -19.35 21.36 5.44
N ARG A 101 -19.73 20.44 4.56
CA ARG A 101 -20.86 19.55 4.79
C ARG A 101 -20.53 18.11 4.41
N GLU A 102 -21.06 17.17 5.16
CA GLU A 102 -20.99 15.75 4.80
C GLU A 102 -22.18 15.40 3.91
N VAL A 103 -21.89 14.77 2.76
CA VAL A 103 -22.89 14.28 1.81
C VAL A 103 -22.77 12.78 1.68
N ALA A 104 -23.89 12.07 1.68
CA ALA A 104 -23.87 10.64 1.42
C ALA A 104 -23.44 10.38 -0.04
N ILE A 105 -22.58 9.38 -0.23
CA ILE A 105 -22.08 8.98 -1.54
C ILE A 105 -22.27 7.48 -1.74
N GLN A 106 -22.21 7.06 -3.00
CA GLN A 106 -22.09 5.66 -3.38
C GLN A 106 -20.71 5.48 -4.01
N ASP A 107 -19.74 5.06 -3.20
CA ASP A 107 -18.34 4.89 -3.61
C ASP A 107 -18.01 3.47 -4.09
N GLY A 108 -19.00 2.58 -4.12
CA GLY A 108 -18.83 1.18 -4.50
C GLY A 108 -18.15 0.31 -3.43
N SER A 109 -17.89 0.84 -2.22
CA SER A 109 -17.35 0.07 -1.09
C SER A 109 -18.35 -0.94 -0.50
N GLY A 110 -19.64 -0.75 -0.79
CA GLY A 110 -20.74 -1.50 -0.17
C GLY A 110 -21.16 -0.95 1.19
N ASP A 111 -20.54 0.13 1.68
CA ASP A 111 -20.99 0.84 2.88
C ASP A 111 -22.21 1.72 2.54
N PRO A 112 -23.41 1.42 3.09
CA PRO A 112 -24.59 2.24 2.84
C PRO A 112 -24.53 3.63 3.48
N ASN A 113 -23.59 3.86 4.39
CA ASN A 113 -23.38 5.13 5.08
C ASN A 113 -22.10 5.84 4.64
N ALA A 114 -21.53 5.49 3.48
CA ALA A 114 -20.38 6.19 2.94
C ALA A 114 -20.70 7.70 2.77
N THR A 115 -19.87 8.55 3.38
CA THR A 115 -20.01 10.01 3.29
C THR A 115 -18.76 10.64 2.69
N TYR A 116 -18.96 11.80 2.06
CA TYR A 116 -17.92 12.65 1.50
C TYR A 116 -18.06 14.05 2.08
N CYS A 117 -16.94 14.66 2.48
CA CYS A 117 -16.91 16.06 2.84
C CYS A 117 -16.87 16.91 1.58
N GLU A 118 -17.92 17.69 1.38
CA GLU A 118 -18.00 18.72 0.36
C GLU A 118 -17.56 20.07 0.96
N PRO A 119 -16.59 20.76 0.34
CA PRO A 119 -16.14 22.06 0.82
C PRO A 119 -17.25 23.11 0.69
N ALA A 120 -17.18 24.16 1.50
CA ALA A 120 -18.11 25.28 1.43
C ALA A 120 -18.16 25.87 0.00
N SER A 121 -19.36 26.01 -0.56
CA SER A 121 -19.62 26.66 -1.84
C SER A 121 -19.32 28.16 -1.73
N GLY A 122 -18.04 28.50 -1.93
CA GLY A 122 -17.49 29.84 -1.68
C GLY A 122 -15.98 29.87 -1.44
N SER A 123 -15.34 28.70 -1.31
CA SER A 123 -13.88 28.55 -1.18
C SER A 123 -13.14 28.59 -2.54
N GLU A 124 -13.69 29.28 -3.55
CA GLU A 124 -12.93 29.72 -4.72
C GLU A 124 -12.64 31.21 -4.57
N ARG A 125 -11.50 31.55 -3.95
CA ARG A 125 -10.79 32.81 -4.16
C ARG A 125 -9.32 32.66 -3.82
#